data_AF-A0A1S9BXQ9-F1
#
_entry.id   AF-A0A1S9BXQ9-F1
#
_cell.length_a   1.000
_cell.length_b   1.000
_cell.length_c   1.000
_cell.angle_alpha   90.00
_cell.angle_beta   90.00
_cell.angle_gamma   90.00
#
_symmetry.space_group_name_H-M   'P 1'
#
loop_
_entity.id
_entity.type
_entity.pdbx_description
1 polymer ?
#
loop_
_entity_poly.entity_id
_entity_poly.type
_entity_poly.pdbx_seq_one_letter_code
_entity_poly.pdbx_strand_id
1 'polypeptide(L)'
;MRLMYLDSKAIDDLKINFSFYKNHFTDESNDWFIRYFNQNGWLHESKIQCKDFELNYDNDYNVSDRKNVEIVYEAMKDLSPANALDERLWAGILFAQLWEYVKFRRKEELMSNDARDVLNSFIFLRGTKRSCFINCLSRLWWTGHLLYDKHSNNHYAAVDLISESAFASNVMLLSSNNFMANNSLALGIMDCIAERKNKGEKIGRYHFVEANKYLNCVGGVILLDTMTREEVKNMTNSRLDKLYGLIK
;
A
#
# COMPACT_ATOMS: atom_id res chain seq x y z
N MET A 1 -15.36 11.95 -8.66
CA MET A 1 -14.57 13.15 -8.25
C MET A 1 -13.31 13.30 -9.11
N ARG A 2 -12.80 14.53 -9.26
CA ARG A 2 -11.44 14.78 -9.77
C ARG A 2 -10.44 14.73 -8.63
N LEU A 3 -9.28 14.11 -8.85
CA LEU A 3 -8.25 13.99 -7.81
C LEU A 3 -7.43 15.27 -7.72
N MET A 4 -7.16 15.72 -6.50
CA MET A 4 -6.29 16.87 -6.24
C MET A 4 -4.82 16.44 -6.19
N TYR A 5 -3.90 17.33 -6.56
CA TYR A 5 -2.46 17.14 -6.39
C TYR A 5 -1.78 18.41 -5.88
N LEU A 6 -0.62 18.27 -5.23
CA LEU A 6 0.22 19.39 -4.81
C LEU A 6 1.35 19.66 -5.80
N ASP A 7 1.74 20.92 -5.98
CA ASP A 7 2.98 21.25 -6.68
C ASP A 7 4.20 20.71 -5.91
N SER A 8 5.24 20.39 -6.66
CA SER A 8 6.57 20.02 -6.22
C SER A 8 7.11 21.02 -5.18
N LYS A 9 6.88 22.33 -5.35
CA LYS A 9 7.29 23.34 -4.35
C LYS A 9 6.62 23.15 -3.00
N ALA A 10 5.33 22.79 -2.96
CA ALA A 10 4.63 22.49 -1.72
C ALA A 10 5.24 21.26 -1.03
N ILE A 11 5.56 20.22 -1.80
CA ILE A 11 6.18 19.01 -1.27
C ILE A 11 7.54 19.33 -0.64
N ASP A 12 8.39 20.09 -1.34
CA ASP A 12 9.71 20.47 -0.86
C ASP A 12 9.61 21.34 0.41
N ASP A 13 8.67 22.29 0.43
CA ASP A 13 8.45 23.16 1.57
C ASP A 13 7.95 22.37 2.80
N LEU A 14 6.99 21.46 2.64
CA LEU A 14 6.52 20.57 3.71
C LEU A 14 7.66 19.73 4.31
N LYS A 15 8.62 19.27 3.49
CA LYS A 15 9.76 18.48 3.94
C LYS A 15 10.77 19.30 4.74
N ILE A 16 11.00 20.56 4.34
CA ILE A 16 12.02 21.43 4.95
C ILE A 16 11.47 22.16 6.18
N ASN A 17 10.22 22.64 6.11
CA ASN A 17 9.63 23.58 7.06
C ASN A 17 8.60 22.93 8.00
N PHE A 18 8.75 21.65 8.34
CA PHE A 18 7.77 20.91 9.17
C PHE A 18 7.33 21.66 10.44
N SER A 19 8.25 22.33 11.13
CA SER A 19 7.95 23.08 12.36
C SER A 19 6.87 24.16 12.18
N PHE A 20 6.75 24.75 10.98
CA PHE A 20 5.70 25.71 10.64
C PHE A 20 4.32 25.03 10.55
N TYR A 21 4.28 23.82 10.02
CA TYR A 21 3.06 23.05 9.78
C TYR A 21 2.61 22.21 10.99
N LYS A 22 3.52 21.91 11.91
CA LYS A 22 3.37 20.89 12.96
C LYS A 22 2.01 20.94 13.66
N ASN A 23 1.60 22.11 14.12
CA ASN A 23 0.39 22.26 14.93
C ASN A 23 -0.90 22.04 14.12
N HIS A 24 -0.84 22.20 12.79
CA HIS A 24 -1.99 22.05 11.91
C HIS A 24 -2.30 20.59 11.55
N PHE A 25 -1.36 19.66 11.78
CA PHE A 25 -1.60 18.23 11.54
C PHE A 25 -2.60 17.60 12.52
N THR A 26 -2.88 18.28 13.63
CA THR A 26 -3.87 17.87 14.63
C THR A 26 -5.16 18.68 14.57
N ASP A 27 -5.30 19.59 13.60
CA ASP A 27 -6.51 20.41 13.45
C ASP A 27 -7.74 19.53 13.15
N GLU A 28 -8.92 20.04 13.54
CA GLU A 28 -10.15 19.28 13.30
C GLU A 28 -10.44 19.11 11.81
N SER A 29 -10.27 20.16 11.01
CA SER A 29 -10.43 20.15 9.56
C SER A 29 -9.12 20.46 8.83
N ASN A 30 -9.10 20.24 7.51
CA ASN A 30 -7.99 20.63 6.63
C ASN A 30 -8.05 22.09 6.15
N ASP A 31 -8.97 22.91 6.67
CA ASP A 31 -9.24 24.25 6.15
C ASP A 31 -7.99 25.14 6.12
N TRP A 32 -7.13 25.01 7.13
CA TRP A 32 -5.88 25.75 7.18
C TRP A 32 -4.96 25.38 6.02
N PHE A 33 -4.73 24.08 5.78
CA PHE A 33 -3.91 23.59 4.68
C PHE A 33 -4.49 24.00 3.33
N ILE A 34 -5.81 23.86 3.15
CA ILE A 34 -6.49 24.25 1.91
C ILE A 34 -6.30 25.75 1.63
N ARG A 35 -6.54 26.62 2.63
CA ARG A 35 -6.33 28.06 2.46
C ARG A 35 -4.88 28.39 2.15
N TYR A 36 -3.94 27.82 2.90
CA TYR A 36 -2.51 28.09 2.74
C TYR A 36 -2.00 27.63 1.37
N PHE A 37 -2.34 26.42 0.94
CA PHE A 37 -1.92 25.91 -0.37
C PHE A 37 -2.56 26.69 -1.53
N ASN A 38 -3.82 27.11 -1.41
CA ASN A 38 -4.47 27.93 -2.43
C ASN A 38 -3.85 29.34 -2.52
N GLN A 39 -3.53 29.98 -1.39
CA GLN A 39 -2.87 31.29 -1.37
C GLN A 39 -1.51 31.27 -2.06
N ASN A 40 -0.78 30.15 -1.93
CA ASN A 40 0.51 29.96 -2.58
C ASN A 40 0.41 29.37 -4.00
N GLY A 41 -0.80 29.05 -4.46
CA GLY A 41 -1.02 28.44 -5.77
C GLY A 41 -0.41 27.05 -5.90
N TRP A 42 -0.42 26.25 -4.83
CA TRP A 42 0.20 24.92 -4.77
C TRP A 42 -0.77 23.75 -4.92
N LEU A 43 -2.07 23.96 -4.72
CA LEU A 43 -3.08 22.91 -4.80
C LEU A 43 -3.86 23.01 -6.11
N HIS A 44 -3.99 21.89 -6.83
CA HIS A 44 -4.59 21.87 -8.16
C HIS A 44 -5.45 20.61 -8.40
N GLU A 45 -6.44 20.74 -9.28
CA GLU A 45 -7.14 19.59 -9.84
C GLU A 45 -6.26 18.89 -10.88
N SER A 46 -6.16 17.57 -10.77
CA SER A 46 -5.54 16.74 -11.82
C SER A 46 -6.53 16.45 -12.95
N LYS A 47 -6.01 15.94 -14.07
CA LYS A 47 -6.83 15.36 -15.15
C LYS A 47 -7.36 13.96 -14.81
N ILE A 48 -6.99 13.42 -13.65
CA ILE A 48 -7.37 12.07 -13.23
C ILE A 48 -8.72 12.16 -12.54
N GLN A 49 -9.71 11.48 -13.12
CA GLN A 49 -11.03 11.35 -12.56
C GLN A 49 -11.23 9.93 -12.05
N CYS A 50 -11.85 9.80 -10.88
CA CYS A 50 -12.23 8.52 -10.30
C CYS A 50 -13.71 8.54 -9.90
N LYS A 51 -14.25 7.36 -9.64
CA LYS A 51 -15.58 7.25 -9.00
C LYS A 51 -15.52 7.88 -7.61
N ASP A 52 -16.64 8.40 -7.13
CA ASP A 52 -16.74 8.81 -5.74
C ASP A 52 -16.72 7.55 -4.85
N PHE A 53 -16.08 7.66 -3.70
CA PHE A 53 -15.94 6.55 -2.76
C PHE A 53 -15.88 7.05 -1.33
N GLU A 54 -16.31 6.19 -0.41
CA GLU A 54 -16.22 6.42 1.02
C GLU A 54 -15.36 5.31 1.62
N LEU A 55 -14.43 5.69 2.50
CA LEU A 55 -13.55 4.75 3.17
C LEU A 55 -14.22 4.15 4.39
N ASN A 56 -13.78 2.96 4.77
CA ASN A 56 -14.18 2.26 5.96
C ASN A 56 -13.36 2.74 7.17
N TYR A 57 -14.05 3.01 8.28
CA TYR A 57 -13.51 3.52 9.54
C TYR A 57 -13.65 2.51 10.69
N ASP A 58 -13.60 1.21 10.40
CA ASP A 58 -13.60 0.18 11.44
C ASP A 58 -12.32 0.29 12.29
N ASN A 59 -12.52 0.29 13.62
CA ASN A 59 -11.45 0.42 14.61
C ASN A 59 -10.46 -0.76 14.56
N ASP A 60 -10.87 -1.93 14.03
CA ASP A 60 -9.91 -2.93 13.62
C ASP A 60 -9.29 -2.53 12.28
N TYR A 61 -8.08 -1.99 12.34
CA TYR A 61 -7.33 -1.56 11.17
C TYR A 61 -7.07 -2.68 10.15
N ASN A 62 -7.06 -3.95 10.55
CA ASN A 62 -6.94 -5.04 9.59
C ASN A 62 -8.21 -5.16 8.72
N VAL A 63 -9.38 -5.03 9.34
CA VAL A 63 -10.68 -5.04 8.67
C VAL A 63 -10.84 -3.81 7.77
N SER A 64 -10.56 -2.62 8.32
CA SER A 64 -10.70 -1.39 7.54
C SER A 64 -9.65 -1.29 6.44
N ASP A 65 -8.37 -1.61 6.67
CA ASP A 65 -7.35 -1.62 5.61
C ASP A 65 -7.72 -2.60 4.49
N ARG A 66 -8.21 -3.81 4.83
CA ARG A 66 -8.68 -4.78 3.83
C ARG A 66 -9.76 -4.19 2.93
N LYS A 67 -10.81 -3.63 3.53
CA LYS A 67 -11.92 -3.07 2.75
C LYS A 67 -11.48 -1.84 1.95
N ASN A 68 -10.60 -1.02 2.53
CA ASN A 68 -10.08 0.19 1.89
C ASN A 68 -9.15 -0.11 0.72
N VAL A 69 -8.40 -1.22 0.71
CA VAL A 69 -7.65 -1.65 -0.50
C VAL A 69 -8.59 -1.84 -1.68
N GLU A 70 -9.71 -2.53 -1.48
CA GLU A 70 -10.70 -2.77 -2.53
C GLU A 70 -11.37 -1.47 -2.99
N ILE A 71 -11.81 -0.63 -2.04
CA ILE A 71 -12.45 0.66 -2.34
C ILE A 71 -11.51 1.55 -3.17
N VAL A 72 -10.29 1.76 -2.69
CA VAL A 72 -9.32 2.67 -3.34
C VAL A 72 -8.89 2.13 -4.70
N TYR A 73 -8.62 0.82 -4.79
CA TYR A 73 -8.18 0.24 -6.06
C TYR A 73 -9.30 0.21 -7.10
N GLU A 74 -10.55 -0.12 -6.74
CA GLU A 74 -11.66 -0.06 -7.71
C GLU A 74 -12.00 1.38 -8.11
N ALA A 75 -11.91 2.34 -7.20
CA ALA A 75 -12.16 3.74 -7.52
C ALA A 75 -11.11 4.29 -8.52
N MET A 76 -9.85 3.90 -8.36
CA MET A 76 -8.70 4.41 -9.12
C MET A 76 -8.05 3.31 -9.98
N LYS A 77 -8.84 2.37 -10.51
CA LYS A 77 -8.32 1.17 -11.20
C LYS A 77 -7.54 1.48 -12.47
N ASP A 78 -7.92 2.56 -13.15
CA ASP A 78 -7.28 3.06 -14.38
C ASP A 78 -6.07 3.98 -14.11
N LEU A 79 -5.70 4.19 -12.84
CA LEU A 79 -4.52 4.96 -12.49
C LEU A 79 -3.27 4.23 -12.99
N SER A 80 -2.46 4.91 -13.80
CA SER A 80 -1.22 4.31 -14.27
C SER A 80 -0.19 4.18 -13.13
N PRO A 81 0.67 3.14 -13.14
CA PRO A 81 1.77 3.04 -12.18
C PRO A 81 2.68 4.27 -12.18
N ALA A 82 2.88 4.93 -13.32
CA ALA A 82 3.67 6.15 -13.42
C ALA A 82 3.06 7.30 -12.59
N ASN A 83 1.74 7.49 -12.67
CA ASN A 83 1.05 8.48 -11.84
C ASN A 83 1.01 8.06 -10.36
N ALA A 84 0.87 6.76 -10.08
CA ALA A 84 0.87 6.22 -8.73
C ALA A 84 2.25 6.28 -8.03
N LEU A 85 3.34 6.51 -8.77
CA LEU A 85 4.67 6.79 -8.22
C LEU A 85 4.88 8.27 -7.86
N ASP A 86 3.99 9.15 -8.30
CA ASP A 86 4.10 10.59 -8.04
C ASP A 86 3.51 10.94 -6.67
N GLU A 87 4.37 11.34 -5.73
CA GLU A 87 3.95 11.70 -4.36
C GLU A 87 2.99 12.88 -4.32
N ARG A 88 3.06 13.77 -5.32
CA ARG A 88 2.22 14.98 -5.42
C ARG A 88 0.75 14.64 -5.49
N LEU A 89 0.40 13.57 -6.20
CA LEU A 89 -0.96 13.08 -6.33
C LEU A 89 -1.48 12.63 -4.96
N TRP A 90 -0.73 11.76 -4.28
CA TRP A 90 -1.13 11.24 -2.97
C TRP A 90 -1.26 12.35 -1.94
N ALA A 91 -0.30 13.27 -1.89
CA ALA A 91 -0.32 14.40 -0.98
C ALA A 91 -1.55 15.28 -1.19
N GLY A 92 -1.86 15.65 -2.43
CA GLY A 92 -3.04 16.46 -2.73
C GLY A 92 -4.34 15.79 -2.32
N ILE A 93 -4.51 14.49 -2.60
CA ILE A 93 -5.71 13.75 -2.18
C ILE A 93 -5.81 13.71 -0.65
N LEU A 94 -4.70 13.41 0.04
CA LEU A 94 -4.68 13.26 1.50
C LEU A 94 -4.95 14.58 2.22
N PHE A 95 -4.30 15.67 1.79
CA PHE A 95 -4.52 16.98 2.38
C PHE A 95 -5.88 17.56 2.03
N ALA A 96 -6.35 17.40 0.79
CA ALA A 96 -7.53 18.13 0.33
C ALA A 96 -8.84 17.34 0.39
N GLN A 97 -8.81 16.02 0.24
CA GLN A 97 -10.00 15.21 0.02
C GLN A 97 -10.21 14.13 1.08
N LEU A 98 -9.13 13.59 1.66
CA LEU A 98 -9.18 12.45 2.59
C LEU A 98 -8.60 12.77 3.97
N TRP A 99 -8.67 14.02 4.41
CA TRP A 99 -8.14 14.48 5.70
C TRP A 99 -8.64 13.65 6.88
N GLU A 100 -9.96 13.47 6.97
CA GLU A 100 -10.61 12.68 8.02
C GLU A 100 -10.11 11.23 8.05
N TYR A 101 -9.87 10.64 6.88
CA TYR A 101 -9.32 9.29 6.81
C TYR A 101 -7.89 9.22 7.33
N VAL A 102 -7.04 10.20 7.03
CA VAL A 102 -5.67 10.22 7.57
C VAL A 102 -5.69 10.41 9.07
N LYS A 103 -6.51 11.32 9.58
CA LYS A 103 -6.68 11.53 11.03
C LYS A 103 -7.10 10.27 11.75
N PHE A 104 -8.06 9.55 11.18
CA PHE A 104 -8.50 8.26 11.70
C PHE A 104 -7.36 7.24 11.66
N ARG A 105 -6.83 6.95 10.47
CA ARG A 105 -5.94 5.81 10.26
C ARG A 105 -4.54 6.01 10.82
N ARG A 106 -4.07 7.26 10.90
CA ARG A 106 -2.72 7.66 11.34
C ARG A 106 -2.72 8.40 12.66
N LYS A 107 -3.76 8.23 13.46
CA LYS A 107 -3.92 8.88 14.77
C LYS A 107 -2.66 8.78 15.63
N GLU A 108 -2.02 7.62 15.68
CA GLU A 108 -0.80 7.41 16.49
C GLU A 108 0.38 8.22 15.93
N GLU A 109 0.61 8.18 14.62
CA GLU A 109 1.68 8.92 13.96
C GLU A 109 1.49 10.44 14.04
N LEU A 110 0.25 10.93 13.92
CA LEU A 110 -0.08 12.37 14.04
C LEU A 110 0.12 12.92 15.45
N MET A 111 -0.11 12.08 16.47
CA MET A 111 0.14 12.43 17.87
C MET A 111 1.61 12.23 18.27
N SER A 112 2.44 11.70 17.36
CA SER A 112 3.87 11.53 17.61
C SER A 112 4.61 12.87 17.58
N ASN A 113 5.73 12.94 18.30
CA ASN A 113 6.63 14.10 18.22
C ASN A 113 7.64 13.99 17.06
N ASP A 114 7.61 12.91 16.27
CA ASP A 114 8.54 12.70 15.15
C ASP A 114 7.95 13.25 13.85
N ALA A 115 8.59 14.29 13.32
CA ALA A 115 8.23 14.90 12.04
C ALA A 115 8.14 13.87 10.90
N ARG A 116 9.03 12.87 10.91
CA ARG A 116 9.07 11.84 9.88
C ARG A 116 7.86 10.92 9.97
N ASP A 117 7.37 10.59 11.17
CA ASP A 117 6.20 9.72 11.32
C ASP A 117 4.92 10.41 10.83
N VAL A 118 4.75 11.69 11.17
CA VAL A 118 3.66 12.53 10.66
C VAL A 118 3.73 12.64 9.14
N LEU A 119 4.86 13.11 8.59
CA LEU A 119 4.99 13.40 7.17
C LEU A 119 4.94 12.15 6.29
N ASN A 120 5.43 10.98 6.78
CA ASN A 120 5.30 9.71 6.06
C ASN A 120 3.85 9.32 5.77
N SER A 121 2.89 9.85 6.53
CA SER A 121 1.46 9.62 6.29
C SER A 121 0.96 10.32 5.02
N PHE A 122 1.55 11.47 4.67
CA PHE A 122 1.09 12.35 3.59
C PHE A 122 1.99 12.35 2.35
N ILE A 123 3.30 12.28 2.53
CA ILE A 123 4.31 12.48 1.47
C ILE A 123 5.39 11.39 1.49
N PHE A 124 6.27 11.36 0.48
CA PHE A 124 7.32 10.35 0.36
C PHE A 124 8.65 10.88 0.93
N LEU A 125 9.08 10.34 2.06
CA LEU A 125 10.35 10.72 2.73
C LEU A 125 11.47 9.68 2.59
N ARG A 126 11.19 8.57 1.91
CA ARG A 126 12.15 7.51 1.61
C ARG A 126 12.21 7.30 0.11
N GLY A 127 13.05 6.37 -0.36
CA GLY A 127 13.04 5.98 -1.77
C GLY A 127 11.63 5.62 -2.24
N THR A 128 11.25 6.08 -3.44
CA THR A 128 9.87 6.08 -3.96
C THR A 128 9.15 4.75 -3.75
N LYS A 129 9.81 3.64 -4.11
CA LYS A 129 9.26 2.29 -3.94
C LYS A 129 8.84 2.02 -2.50
N ARG A 130 9.67 2.33 -1.51
CA ARG A 130 9.36 2.11 -0.10
C ARG A 130 8.24 3.04 0.37
N SER A 131 8.28 4.29 -0.05
CA SER A 131 7.30 5.31 0.35
C SER A 131 5.89 4.98 -0.14
N CYS A 132 5.74 4.37 -1.32
CA CYS A 132 4.46 3.88 -1.84
C CYS A 132 3.71 2.98 -0.85
N PHE A 133 4.43 2.17 -0.06
CA PHE A 133 3.83 1.24 0.90
C PHE A 133 3.79 1.76 2.34
N ILE A 134 4.41 2.93 2.58
CA ILE A 134 4.36 3.63 3.87
C ILE A 134 3.26 4.69 3.87
N ASN A 135 3.06 5.41 2.77
CA ASN A 135 2.06 6.47 2.67
C ASN A 135 0.64 5.96 2.95
N CYS A 136 -0.20 6.79 3.57
CA CYS A 136 -1.51 6.39 4.09
C CYS A 136 -2.45 5.82 3.02
N LEU A 137 -2.54 6.48 1.85
CA LEU A 137 -3.43 6.09 0.75
C LEU A 137 -2.72 5.27 -0.32
N SER A 138 -1.50 5.67 -0.70
CA SER A 138 -0.73 5.01 -1.77
C SER A 138 -0.57 3.51 -1.51
N ARG A 139 -0.35 3.12 -0.23
CA ARG A 139 -0.18 1.70 0.14
C ARG A 139 -1.41 0.86 -0.18
N LEU A 140 -2.61 1.43 -0.07
CA LEU A 140 -3.85 0.73 -0.34
C LEU A 140 -3.97 0.46 -1.83
N TRP A 141 -3.73 1.50 -2.65
CA TRP A 141 -3.76 1.38 -4.11
C TRP A 141 -2.71 0.38 -4.61
N TRP A 142 -1.46 0.49 -4.15
CA TRP A 142 -0.40 -0.42 -4.58
C TRP A 142 -0.64 -1.86 -4.12
N THR A 143 -1.22 -2.06 -2.95
CA THR A 143 -1.62 -3.40 -2.50
C THR A 143 -2.66 -4.01 -3.43
N GLY A 144 -3.69 -3.24 -3.81
CA GLY A 144 -4.67 -3.66 -4.80
C GLY A 144 -4.01 -3.95 -6.15
N HIS A 145 -3.16 -3.05 -6.64
CA HIS A 145 -2.45 -3.23 -7.91
C HIS A 145 -1.59 -4.51 -7.95
N LEU A 146 -0.94 -4.86 -6.84
CA LEU A 146 -0.07 -6.03 -6.76
C LEU A 146 -0.83 -7.34 -6.64
N LEU A 147 -1.95 -7.34 -5.91
CA LEU A 147 -2.62 -8.55 -5.45
C LEU A 147 -4.03 -8.75 -6.03
N TYR A 148 -4.49 -7.83 -6.88
CA TYR A 148 -5.72 -8.01 -7.62
C TYR A 148 -5.56 -9.09 -8.68
N ASP A 149 -6.40 -10.12 -8.63
CA ASP A 149 -6.42 -11.21 -9.59
C ASP A 149 -7.58 -11.04 -10.58
N LYS A 150 -7.26 -10.52 -11.77
CA LYS A 150 -8.24 -10.29 -12.84
C LYS A 150 -8.91 -11.56 -13.37
N HIS A 151 -8.37 -12.75 -13.10
CA HIS A 151 -8.87 -14.03 -13.61
C HIS A 151 -9.69 -14.83 -12.59
N SER A 152 -9.66 -14.44 -11.31
CA SER A 152 -10.44 -15.07 -10.24
C SER A 152 -11.80 -14.39 -10.05
N ASN A 153 -12.82 -15.14 -9.64
CA ASN A 153 -14.10 -14.55 -9.20
C ASN A 153 -13.94 -13.79 -7.86
N ASN A 154 -13.05 -14.27 -6.98
CA ASN A 154 -12.62 -13.49 -5.82
C ASN A 154 -11.31 -12.78 -6.15
N HIS A 155 -11.42 -11.60 -6.75
CA HIS A 155 -10.27 -10.81 -7.18
C HIS A 155 -9.32 -10.41 -6.05
N TYR A 156 -9.79 -10.42 -4.79
CA TYR A 156 -9.06 -9.90 -3.63
C TYR A 156 -8.65 -10.97 -2.63
N ALA A 157 -8.72 -12.26 -3.01
CA ALA A 157 -8.35 -13.38 -2.14
C ALA A 157 -6.93 -13.25 -1.55
N ALA A 158 -5.97 -12.75 -2.33
CA ALA A 158 -4.62 -12.49 -1.85
C ALA A 158 -4.58 -11.31 -0.85
N VAL A 159 -5.40 -10.28 -1.05
CA VAL A 159 -5.51 -9.16 -0.11
C VAL A 159 -6.13 -9.63 1.21
N ASP A 160 -7.15 -10.50 1.17
CA ASP A 160 -7.72 -11.13 2.37
C ASP A 160 -6.58 -11.71 3.23
N LEU A 161 -5.74 -12.54 2.61
CA LEU A 161 -4.67 -13.28 3.29
C LEU A 161 -3.63 -12.38 3.98
N ILE A 162 -3.17 -11.30 3.34
CA ILE A 162 -2.17 -10.40 3.96
C ILE A 162 -2.78 -9.46 5.00
N SER A 163 -4.08 -9.23 4.94
CA SER A 163 -4.79 -8.29 5.79
C SER A 163 -5.24 -8.90 7.11
N GLU A 164 -5.25 -10.22 7.26
CA GLU A 164 -5.67 -10.91 8.49
C GLU A 164 -4.93 -10.47 9.76
N SER A 165 -3.67 -10.08 9.63
CA SER A 165 -2.91 -9.52 10.74
C SER A 165 -1.73 -8.70 10.25
N ALA A 166 -1.42 -7.62 10.96
CA ALA A 166 -0.23 -6.79 10.71
C ALA A 166 -0.10 -6.34 9.25
N PHE A 167 -1.22 -5.92 8.63
CA PHE A 167 -1.33 -5.53 7.22
C PHE A 167 -0.14 -4.69 6.73
N ALA A 168 0.13 -3.56 7.40
CA ALA A 168 1.22 -2.65 7.03
C ALA A 168 2.58 -3.36 6.98
N SER A 169 2.88 -4.19 7.98
CA SER A 169 4.13 -4.93 8.06
C SER A 169 4.24 -6.05 7.02
N ASN A 170 3.13 -6.65 6.59
CA ASN A 170 3.11 -7.67 5.54
C ASN A 170 3.27 -7.05 4.16
N VAL A 171 2.54 -5.97 3.87
CA VAL A 171 2.67 -5.22 2.61
C VAL A 171 4.09 -4.68 2.43
N MET A 172 4.70 -4.17 3.50
CA MET A 172 6.11 -3.72 3.49
C MET A 172 7.09 -4.86 3.23
N LEU A 173 6.83 -6.06 3.74
CA LEU A 173 7.66 -7.24 3.49
C LEU A 173 7.58 -7.66 2.03
N LEU A 174 6.37 -7.74 1.48
CA LEU A 174 6.11 -8.07 0.08
C LEU A 174 6.81 -7.08 -0.85
N SER A 175 6.52 -5.79 -0.70
CA SER A 175 7.07 -4.73 -1.55
C SER A 175 8.59 -4.56 -1.50
N SER A 176 9.26 -5.09 -0.47
CA SER A 176 10.73 -5.03 -0.38
C SER A 176 11.41 -5.90 -1.44
N ASN A 177 10.70 -6.82 -2.09
CA ASN A 177 11.23 -7.68 -3.15
C ASN A 177 10.93 -7.11 -4.54
N ASN A 178 11.87 -7.19 -5.48
CA ASN A 178 11.70 -6.60 -6.81
C ASN A 178 10.72 -7.39 -7.69
N PHE A 179 10.73 -8.71 -7.58
CA PHE A 179 9.84 -9.58 -8.35
C PHE A 179 8.35 -9.36 -8.03
N MET A 180 8.03 -8.79 -6.87
CA MET A 180 6.64 -8.54 -6.49
C MET A 180 5.96 -7.52 -7.38
N ALA A 181 6.71 -6.70 -8.14
CA ALA A 181 6.13 -5.83 -9.16
C ALA A 181 5.42 -6.60 -10.29
N ASN A 182 5.69 -7.90 -10.44
CA ASN A 182 4.97 -8.79 -11.34
C ASN A 182 3.82 -9.48 -10.59
N ASN A 183 2.59 -9.10 -10.92
CA ASN A 183 1.36 -9.62 -10.31
C ASN A 183 1.26 -11.16 -10.37
N SER A 184 1.72 -11.80 -11.46
CA SER A 184 1.68 -13.26 -11.58
C SER A 184 2.59 -13.94 -10.55
N LEU A 185 3.80 -13.39 -10.33
CA LEU A 185 4.75 -13.92 -9.35
C LEU A 185 4.24 -13.69 -7.92
N ALA A 186 3.70 -12.49 -7.65
CA ALA A 186 3.10 -12.17 -6.38
C ALA A 186 1.94 -13.12 -6.03
N LEU A 187 1.01 -13.31 -6.97
CA LEU A 187 -0.12 -14.21 -6.79
C LEU A 187 0.30 -15.67 -6.63
N GLY A 188 1.37 -16.12 -7.31
CA GLY A 188 1.89 -17.48 -7.14
C GLY A 188 2.38 -17.77 -5.71
N ILE A 189 3.05 -16.80 -5.07
CA ILE A 189 3.40 -16.89 -3.64
C ILE A 189 2.13 -16.96 -2.78
N MET A 190 1.16 -16.10 -3.07
CA MET A 190 -0.07 -16.02 -2.28
C MET A 190 -0.91 -17.29 -2.39
N ASP A 191 -0.98 -17.91 -3.56
CA ASP A 191 -1.65 -19.20 -3.76
C ASP A 191 -1.00 -20.30 -2.95
N CYS A 192 0.33 -20.32 -2.86
CA CYS A 192 1.04 -21.29 -2.04
C CYS A 192 0.67 -21.13 -0.56
N ILE A 193 0.69 -19.91 -0.04
CA ILE A 193 0.35 -19.65 1.37
C ILE A 193 -1.14 -19.93 1.63
N ALA A 194 -2.02 -19.57 0.69
CA ALA A 194 -3.46 -19.85 0.77
C ALA A 194 -3.75 -21.37 0.76
N GLU A 195 -3.07 -22.14 -0.09
CA GLU A 195 -3.22 -23.60 -0.11
C GLU A 195 -2.84 -24.23 1.24
N ARG A 196 -1.72 -23.78 1.81
CA ARG A 196 -1.29 -24.25 3.13
C ARG A 196 -2.31 -23.90 4.23
N LYS A 197 -2.86 -22.69 4.19
CA LYS A 197 -3.93 -22.27 5.08
C LYS A 197 -5.18 -23.13 4.93
N ASN A 198 -5.61 -23.39 3.70
CA ASN A 198 -6.80 -24.19 3.41
C ASN A 198 -6.64 -25.66 3.86
N LYS A 199 -5.41 -26.16 3.91
CA LYS A 199 -5.06 -27.46 4.51
C LYS A 199 -4.95 -27.43 6.05
N GLY A 200 -5.26 -26.31 6.69
CA GLY A 200 -5.35 -26.18 8.14
C GLY A 200 -4.08 -25.69 8.84
N GLU A 201 -3.03 -25.30 8.12
CA GLU A 201 -1.84 -24.73 8.74
C GLU A 201 -2.11 -23.31 9.25
N LYS A 202 -1.64 -23.03 10.47
CA LYS A 202 -1.69 -21.69 11.04
C LYS A 202 -0.63 -20.81 10.37
N ILE A 203 -1.05 -19.96 9.45
CA ILE A 203 -0.13 -19.06 8.74
C ILE A 203 0.38 -17.96 9.67
N GLY A 204 1.68 -18.00 9.96
CA GLY A 204 2.42 -16.90 10.56
C GLY A 204 3.26 -16.10 9.56
N ARG A 205 3.77 -14.93 10.00
CA ARG A 205 4.66 -14.05 9.25
C ARG A 205 5.87 -14.76 8.64
N TYR A 206 6.38 -15.79 9.31
CA TYR A 206 7.54 -16.55 8.87
C TYR A 206 7.32 -17.26 7.52
N HIS A 207 6.10 -17.69 7.18
CA HIS A 207 5.80 -18.26 5.87
C HIS A 207 6.00 -17.24 4.76
N PHE A 208 5.47 -16.03 4.94
CA PHE A 208 5.67 -14.94 3.99
C PHE A 208 7.16 -14.61 3.85
N VAL A 209 7.89 -14.52 4.96
CA VAL A 209 9.33 -14.21 4.94
C VAL A 209 10.10 -15.26 4.15
N GLU A 210 9.93 -16.54 4.47
CA GLU A 210 10.69 -17.61 3.79
C GLU A 210 10.26 -17.79 2.32
N ALA A 211 8.97 -17.65 2.00
CA ALA A 211 8.50 -17.68 0.62
C ALA A 211 9.13 -16.57 -0.22
N ASN A 212 9.10 -15.33 0.27
CA ASN A 212 9.67 -14.18 -0.43
C ASN A 212 11.19 -14.29 -0.55
N LYS A 213 11.87 -14.67 0.53
CA LYS A 213 13.32 -14.87 0.57
C LYS A 213 13.74 -15.93 -0.45
N TYR A 214 13.03 -17.05 -0.50
CA TYR A 214 13.32 -18.12 -1.43
C TYR A 214 13.18 -17.68 -2.88
N LEU A 215 12.07 -17.03 -3.25
CA LEU A 215 11.87 -16.57 -4.62
C LEU A 215 12.89 -15.48 -5.00
N ASN A 216 13.27 -14.61 -4.08
CA ASN A 216 14.33 -13.63 -4.30
C ASN A 216 15.68 -14.31 -4.61
N CYS A 217 16.02 -15.40 -3.89
CA CYS A 217 17.21 -16.19 -4.18
C CYS A 217 17.13 -16.90 -5.53
N VAL A 218 15.96 -17.46 -5.89
CA VAL A 218 15.72 -18.09 -7.19
C VAL A 218 15.91 -17.08 -8.32
N GLY A 219 15.49 -15.82 -8.14
CA GLY A 219 15.70 -14.76 -9.13
C GLY A 219 17.16 -14.38 -9.38
N GLY A 220 18.10 -14.83 -8.54
CA GLY A 220 19.53 -14.69 -8.80
C GLY A 220 20.09 -15.70 -9.81
N VAL A 221 19.33 -16.77 -10.11
CA VAL A 221 19.76 -17.88 -10.98
C VAL A 221 18.80 -18.15 -12.14
N ILE A 222 17.55 -17.69 -12.05
CA ILE A 222 16.51 -17.86 -13.06
C ILE A 222 15.90 -16.50 -13.40
N LEU A 223 15.55 -16.28 -14.67
CA LEU A 223 14.78 -15.12 -15.09
C LEU A 223 13.32 -15.28 -14.66
N LEU A 224 12.97 -14.70 -13.51
CA LEU A 224 11.64 -14.86 -12.90
C LEU A 224 10.49 -14.44 -13.83
N ASP A 225 10.69 -13.47 -14.71
CA ASP A 225 9.64 -13.00 -15.64
C ASP A 225 9.19 -14.06 -16.66
N THR A 226 9.95 -15.16 -16.80
CA THR A 226 9.56 -16.30 -17.63
C THR A 226 8.72 -17.35 -16.90
N MET A 227 8.64 -17.24 -15.57
CA MET A 227 7.93 -18.22 -14.76
C MET A 227 6.43 -17.94 -14.73
N THR A 228 5.66 -19.03 -14.78
CA THR A 228 4.22 -19.01 -14.58
C THR A 228 3.86 -18.91 -13.09
N ARG A 229 2.65 -18.42 -12.81
CA ARG A 229 2.07 -18.39 -11.45
C ARG A 229 2.11 -19.77 -10.77
N GLU A 230 1.81 -20.83 -11.52
CA GLU A 230 1.78 -22.21 -11.03
C GLU A 230 3.18 -22.74 -10.72
N GLU A 231 4.20 -22.43 -11.54
CA GLU A 231 5.59 -22.79 -11.24
C GLU A 231 6.09 -22.10 -9.97
N VAL A 232 5.80 -20.80 -9.81
CA VAL A 232 6.15 -20.06 -8.60
C VAL A 232 5.48 -20.67 -7.37
N LYS A 233 4.18 -20.99 -7.47
CA LYS A 233 3.43 -21.65 -6.40
C LYS A 233 4.07 -22.98 -6.01
N ASN A 234 4.33 -23.86 -6.97
CA ASN A 234 4.87 -25.19 -6.74
C ASN A 234 6.30 -25.17 -6.17
N MET A 235 7.15 -24.28 -6.68
CA MET A 235 8.51 -24.10 -6.16
C MET A 235 8.51 -23.56 -4.72
N THR A 236 7.65 -22.57 -4.46
CA THR A 236 7.50 -21.99 -3.12
C THR A 236 6.96 -23.04 -2.14
N ASN A 237 5.95 -23.81 -2.54
CA ASN A 237 5.39 -24.86 -1.69
C ASN A 237 6.43 -25.94 -1.38
N SER A 238 7.19 -26.39 -2.38
CA SER A 238 8.31 -27.34 -2.20
C SER A 238 9.34 -26.84 -1.19
N ARG A 239 9.57 -25.53 -1.11
CA ARG A 239 10.46 -24.92 -0.10
C ARG A 239 9.82 -24.93 1.29
N LEU A 240 8.56 -24.51 1.40
CA LEU A 240 7.85 -24.46 2.69
C LEU A 240 7.63 -25.86 3.26
N ASP A 241 7.31 -26.86 2.44
CA ASP A 241 7.19 -28.26 2.85
C ASP A 241 8.48 -28.81 3.46
N LYS A 242 9.64 -28.44 2.90
CA LYS A 242 10.95 -28.85 3.44
C LYS A 242 11.25 -28.24 4.81
N LEU A 243 10.74 -27.04 5.09
CA LEU A 243 11.03 -26.32 6.33
C LEU A 243 10.00 -26.58 7.43
N TYR A 244 8.73 -26.69 7.05
CA TYR A 244 7.59 -26.72 7.98
C TYR A 244 6.80 -28.03 7.91
N GLY A 245 7.16 -28.93 7.00
CA GLY A 245 6.51 -30.22 6.81
C GLY A 245 5.41 -30.19 5.75
N LEU A 246 5.10 -31.39 5.23
CA LEU A 246 3.98 -31.64 4.34
C LEU A 246 2.67 -31.55 5.13
N ILE A 247 1.74 -30.75 4.63
CA ILE A 247 0.39 -30.68 5.20
C ILE A 247 -0.46 -31.73 4.50
N LYS A 248 -1.01 -32.66 5.28
CA LYS A 248 -1.89 -33.73 4.82
C LYS A 248 -3.31 -33.25 4.64
#